data_AF-A0A522GUM9-F1
#
_entry.id   AF-A0A522GUM9-F1
#
_cell.length_a   1.000
_cell.length_b   1.000
_cell.length_c   1.000
_cell.angle_alpha   90.00
_cell.angle_beta   90.00
_cell.angle_gamma   90.00
#
_symmetry.space_group_name_H-M   'P 1'
#
loop_
_entity.id
_entity.type
_entity.pdbx_description
1 polymer ?
#
loop_
_entity_poly.entity_id
_entity_poly.type
_entity_poly.pdbx_seq_one_letter_code
_entity_poly.pdbx_strand_id
1 'polypeptide(L)'
;MHNEAGPAPETTAPDPAPSSSGLLVEIGQFGRAFKQLFGAQLTLLAAELGLARSAVSWMLLAALAATVAGVGLGLSALALLGFLLAKWFGSWLWALLGLCLLQLLFLLGAIVLFRRCMHWISLPATRGEWGGMMRDILRTSDRQVAQRGRDEERSA
;
A
#
# COMPACT_ATOMS: atom_id res chain seq x y z
N MET A 1 1.29 -61.77 28.32
CA MET A 1 0.52 -62.27 27.17
C MET A 1 -0.86 -61.63 27.21
N HIS A 2 -1.32 -61.13 26.06
CA HIS A 2 -2.43 -60.20 25.80
C HIS A 2 -3.85 -60.76 26.05
N ASN A 3 -4.81 -59.85 26.33
CA ASN A 3 -6.09 -59.59 25.62
C ASN A 3 -7.12 -58.98 26.60
N GLU A 4 -8.10 -58.13 26.29
CA GLU A 4 -8.59 -57.29 25.17
C GLU A 4 -9.84 -56.58 25.76
N ALA A 5 -10.04 -55.29 25.50
CA ALA A 5 -11.37 -54.66 25.55
C ALA A 5 -11.34 -53.37 24.73
N GLY A 6 -11.61 -53.49 23.42
CA GLY A 6 -12.11 -52.39 22.58
C GLY A 6 -13.56 -52.00 22.95
N PRO A 7 -14.15 -50.93 22.38
CA PRO A 7 -14.37 -50.78 20.93
C PRO A 7 -13.99 -49.37 20.39
N ALA A 8 -13.37 -49.25 19.22
CA ALA A 8 -13.96 -49.18 17.86
C ALA A 8 -14.32 -47.73 17.43
N PRO A 9 -14.36 -47.46 16.11
CA PRO A 9 -13.90 -46.21 15.52
C PRO A 9 -15.06 -45.23 15.28
N GLU A 10 -14.92 -44.00 15.76
CA GLU A 10 -15.81 -42.92 15.34
C GLU A 10 -15.15 -42.10 14.25
N THR A 11 -15.53 -42.46 13.03
CA THR A 11 -15.70 -41.56 11.90
C THR A 11 -16.13 -40.18 12.38
N THR A 12 -15.25 -39.20 12.23
CA THR A 12 -15.67 -37.81 12.10
C THR A 12 -14.89 -37.21 10.94
N ALA A 13 -15.37 -37.52 9.73
CA ALA A 13 -15.33 -36.50 8.70
C ALA A 13 -16.25 -35.37 9.17
N PRO A 14 -15.74 -34.14 9.15
CA PRO A 14 -16.48 -33.08 8.54
C PRO A 14 -15.54 -32.45 7.52
N ASP A 15 -15.72 -32.80 6.25
CA ASP A 15 -15.52 -31.81 5.22
C ASP A 15 -16.68 -30.80 5.37
N PRO A 16 -16.38 -29.55 5.71
CA PRO A 16 -17.06 -28.47 5.05
C PRO A 16 -15.98 -27.57 4.49
N ALA A 17 -15.72 -27.67 3.20
CA ALA A 17 -15.10 -26.60 2.43
C ALA A 17 -15.73 -25.24 2.83
N PRO A 18 -14.98 -24.28 3.39
CA PRO A 18 -15.32 -22.88 3.26
C PRO A 18 -14.65 -22.37 1.98
N SER A 19 -15.19 -22.80 0.84
CA SER A 19 -14.93 -22.22 -0.47
C SER A 19 -15.36 -20.75 -0.48
N SER A 20 -14.50 -19.86 0.00
CA SER A 20 -14.48 -18.38 -0.21
C SER A 20 -13.64 -17.63 0.84
N SER A 21 -13.37 -18.20 2.03
CA SER A 21 -12.60 -17.52 3.08
C SER A 21 -11.07 -17.63 2.96
N GLY A 22 -10.56 -18.63 2.24
CA GLY A 22 -9.12 -18.86 2.07
C GLY A 22 -8.43 -17.77 1.24
N LEU A 23 -9.04 -17.33 0.13
CA LEU A 23 -8.46 -16.33 -0.78
C LEU A 23 -8.26 -14.96 -0.09
N LEU A 24 -9.21 -14.52 0.73
CA LEU A 24 -9.09 -13.24 1.46
C LEU A 24 -8.00 -13.29 2.53
N VAL A 25 -7.81 -14.44 3.18
CA VAL A 25 -6.73 -14.65 4.16
C VAL A 25 -5.38 -14.75 3.46
N GLU A 26 -5.29 -15.45 2.34
CA GLU A 26 -4.08 -15.50 1.51
C GLU A 26 -3.70 -14.13 1.00
N ILE A 27 -4.64 -13.36 0.42
CA ILE A 27 -4.40 -11.98 -0.03
C ILE A 27 -3.95 -11.09 1.14
N GLY A 28 -4.54 -11.28 2.33
CA GLY A 28 -4.13 -10.58 3.55
C GLY A 28 -2.72 -10.95 4.03
N GLN A 29 -2.34 -12.23 3.90
CA GLN A 29 -1.02 -12.75 4.23
C GLN A 29 0.03 -12.31 3.20
N PHE A 30 -0.30 -12.33 1.91
CA PHE A 30 0.51 -11.77 0.83
C PHE A 30 0.76 -10.28 1.06
N GLY A 31 -0.26 -9.51 1.38
CA GLY A 31 -0.11 -8.09 1.72
C GLY A 31 0.77 -7.86 2.95
N ARG A 32 0.68 -8.75 3.95
CA ARG A 32 1.52 -8.68 5.17
C ARG A 32 2.98 -9.04 4.86
N ALA A 33 3.24 -10.05 4.04
CA ALA A 33 4.57 -10.44 3.59
C ALA A 33 5.21 -9.36 2.71
N PHE A 34 4.44 -8.78 1.79
CA PHE A 34 4.89 -7.67 0.93
C PHE A 34 5.27 -6.44 1.75
N LYS A 35 4.46 -6.10 2.76
CA LYS A 35 4.76 -5.03 3.73
C LYS A 35 6.05 -5.30 4.51
N GLN A 36 6.31 -6.56 4.86
CA GLN A 36 7.50 -6.95 5.61
C GLN A 36 8.78 -6.87 4.77
N LEU A 37 8.71 -7.26 3.48
CA LEU A 37 9.80 -7.12 2.51
C LEU A 37 10.10 -5.65 2.17
N PHE A 38 9.08 -4.86 1.87
CA PHE A 38 9.24 -3.43 1.56
C PHE A 38 9.66 -2.63 2.79
N GLY A 39 9.21 -2.99 3.99
CA GLY A 39 9.60 -2.33 5.23
C GLY A 39 11.11 -2.40 5.49
N ALA A 40 11.72 -3.57 5.26
CA ALA A 40 13.16 -3.76 5.42
C ALA A 40 13.98 -3.02 4.35
N GLN A 41 13.49 -2.95 3.10
CA GLN A 41 14.17 -2.22 2.02
C GLN A 41 14.02 -0.70 2.14
N LEU A 42 12.86 -0.19 2.58
CA LEU A 42 12.62 1.23 2.80
C LEU A 42 13.57 1.82 3.85
N THR A 43 13.93 1.05 4.88
CA THR A 43 14.94 1.48 5.86
C THR A 43 16.33 1.62 5.25
N LEU A 44 16.70 0.75 4.30
CA LEU A 44 17.96 0.87 3.53
C LEU A 44 17.90 2.03 2.52
N LEU A 45 16.75 2.19 1.86
CA LEU A 45 16.49 3.25 0.88
C LEU A 45 16.47 4.62 1.53
N ALA A 46 15.96 4.74 2.77
CA ALA A 46 16.01 5.94 3.59
C ALA A 46 17.42 6.25 4.09
N ALA A 47 18.20 5.22 4.46
CA ALA A 47 19.61 5.37 4.83
C ALA A 47 20.46 5.83 3.63
N GLU A 48 20.17 5.38 2.41
CA GLU A 48 20.81 5.87 1.19
C GLU A 48 20.23 7.20 0.67
N LEU A 49 18.95 7.51 0.91
CA LEU A 49 18.36 8.83 0.62
C LEU A 49 18.98 9.94 1.47
N GLY A 50 19.42 9.62 2.68
CA GLY A 50 20.18 10.52 3.55
C GLY A 50 21.57 10.86 2.99
N LEU A 51 22.18 9.96 2.22
CA LEU A 51 23.45 10.15 1.51
C LEU A 51 23.26 10.85 0.14
N ALA A 52 22.13 10.62 -0.52
CA ALA A 52 21.82 11.13 -1.85
C ALA A 52 20.73 12.20 -1.84
N ARG A 53 20.84 13.23 -0.99
CA ARG A 53 19.90 14.38 -0.97
C ARG A 53 19.72 15.04 -2.35
N SER A 54 20.69 14.89 -3.25
CA SER A 54 20.62 15.31 -4.66
C SER A 54 19.70 14.43 -5.54
N ALA A 55 19.46 13.16 -5.19
CA ALA A 55 18.62 12.24 -5.96
C ALA A 55 17.11 12.42 -5.71
N VAL A 56 16.73 13.11 -4.62
CA VAL A 56 15.32 13.34 -4.27
C VAL A 56 14.58 14.14 -5.35
N SER A 57 15.23 15.13 -5.98
CA SER A 57 14.60 15.90 -7.06
C SER A 57 14.33 15.06 -8.31
N TRP A 58 15.27 14.17 -8.66
CA TRP A 58 15.11 13.20 -9.75
C TRP A 58 14.02 12.18 -9.44
N MET A 59 13.91 11.74 -8.18
CA MET A 59 12.87 10.80 -7.76
C MET A 59 11.48 11.43 -7.80
N LEU A 60 11.34 12.71 -7.40
CA LEU A 60 10.10 13.47 -7.53
C LEU A 60 9.71 13.71 -8.99
N LEU A 61 10.70 14.04 -9.84
CA LEU A 61 10.48 14.21 -11.28
C LEU A 61 10.08 12.89 -11.95
N ALA A 62 10.73 11.79 -11.58
CA ALA A 62 10.37 10.45 -12.04
C ALA A 62 8.98 10.02 -11.56
N ALA A 63 8.60 10.34 -10.32
CA ALA A 63 7.25 10.07 -9.80
C ALA A 63 6.19 10.86 -10.58
N LEU A 64 6.44 12.14 -10.85
CA LEU A 64 5.55 12.96 -11.69
C LEU A 64 5.44 12.39 -13.11
N ALA A 65 6.57 12.10 -13.75
CA ALA A 65 6.60 11.50 -15.08
C ALA A 65 5.86 10.15 -15.11
N ALA A 66 6.04 9.31 -14.09
CA ALA A 66 5.34 8.04 -13.96
C ALA A 66 3.83 8.22 -13.79
N THR A 67 3.36 9.23 -13.04
CA THR A 67 1.91 9.51 -12.94
C THR A 67 1.33 9.99 -14.27
N VAL A 68 2.01 10.89 -14.98
CA VAL A 68 1.56 11.39 -16.30
C VAL A 68 1.55 10.25 -17.32
N ALA A 69 2.63 9.48 -17.39
CA ALA A 69 2.72 8.31 -18.27
C ALA A 69 1.69 7.24 -17.90
N GLY A 70 1.48 7.00 -16.61
CA GLY A 70 0.47 6.06 -16.11
C GLY A 70 -0.95 6.46 -16.52
N VAL A 71 -1.29 7.75 -16.41
CA VAL A 71 -2.58 8.28 -16.89
C VAL A 71 -2.71 8.15 -18.40
N GLY A 72 -1.68 8.56 -19.16
CA GLY A 72 -1.70 8.47 -20.62
C GLY A 72 -1.82 7.02 -21.12
N LEU A 73 -1.07 6.11 -20.51
CA LEU A 73 -1.12 4.67 -20.81
C LEU A 73 -2.47 4.06 -20.41
N GLY A 74 -3.03 4.46 -19.27
CA GLY A 74 -4.36 4.06 -18.83
C GLY A 74 -5.45 4.50 -19.81
N LEU A 75 -5.43 5.76 -20.25
CA LEU A 75 -6.37 6.28 -21.25
C LEU A 75 -6.21 5.57 -22.60
N SER A 76 -4.97 5.30 -23.02
CA SER A 76 -4.69 4.58 -24.28
C SER A 76 -5.18 3.14 -24.23
N ALA A 77 -4.96 2.44 -23.11
CA ALA A 77 -5.46 1.09 -22.90
C ALA A 77 -7.00 1.05 -22.88
N LEU A 78 -7.65 2.01 -22.21
CA LEU A 78 -9.10 2.15 -22.22
C LEU A 78 -9.65 2.41 -23.63
N ALA A 79 -9.00 3.27 -24.41
CA ALA A 79 -9.39 3.53 -25.80
C ALA A 79 -9.26 2.27 -26.69
N LEU A 80 -8.15 1.54 -26.56
CA LEU A 80 -7.94 0.27 -27.28
C LEU A 80 -8.98 -0.78 -26.88
N LEU A 81 -9.29 -0.87 -25.58
CA LEU A 81 -10.29 -1.80 -25.08
C LEU A 81 -11.69 -1.45 -25.58
N GLY A 82 -12.02 -0.15 -25.62
CA GLY A 82 -13.24 0.36 -26.24
C GLY A 82 -13.35 0.04 -27.72
N PHE A 83 -12.27 0.22 -28.46
CA PHE A 83 -12.20 -0.13 -29.88
C PHE A 83 -12.39 -1.63 -30.11
N LEU A 84 -11.75 -2.48 -29.28
CA LEU A 84 -11.89 -3.93 -29.37
C LEU A 84 -13.31 -4.39 -29.03
N LEU A 85 -13.91 -3.82 -27.98
CA LEU A 85 -15.32 -4.05 -27.62
C LEU A 85 -16.27 -3.61 -28.73
N ALA A 86 -16.03 -2.45 -29.35
CA ALA A 86 -16.84 -1.96 -30.46
C ALA A 86 -16.78 -2.91 -31.65
N LYS A 87 -15.61 -3.50 -31.92
CA LYS A 87 -15.45 -4.50 -32.99
C LYS A 87 -16.18 -5.82 -32.68
N TRP A 88 -16.23 -6.23 -31.40
CA TRP A 88 -16.84 -7.48 -30.96
C TRP A 88 -18.36 -7.41 -30.86
N PHE A 89 -18.90 -6.33 -30.30
CA PHE A 89 -20.34 -6.14 -30.11
C PHE A 89 -21.05 -5.66 -31.38
N GLY A 90 -20.32 -5.18 -32.39
CA GLY A 90 -20.88 -4.61 -33.62
C GLY A 90 -21.71 -3.33 -33.40
N SER A 91 -21.79 -2.84 -32.17
CA SER A 91 -22.58 -1.68 -31.77
C SER A 91 -21.77 -0.79 -30.83
N TRP A 92 -21.66 0.48 -31.20
CA TRP A 92 -20.87 1.48 -30.48
C TRP A 92 -21.44 1.78 -29.08
N LEU A 93 -22.76 1.63 -28.89
CA LEU A 93 -23.45 1.91 -27.64
C LEU A 93 -23.06 0.92 -26.53
N TRP A 94 -22.95 -0.38 -26.85
CA TRP A 94 -22.54 -1.41 -25.90
C TRP A 94 -21.07 -1.29 -25.49
N ALA A 95 -20.21 -0.86 -26.41
CA ALA A 95 -18.81 -0.59 -26.12
C ALA A 95 -18.65 0.60 -25.14
N LEU A 96 -19.40 1.68 -25.37
CA LEU A 96 -19.45 2.83 -24.47
C LEU A 96 -20.01 2.47 -23.09
N LEU A 97 -21.05 1.64 -23.05
CA LEU A 97 -21.63 1.16 -21.80
C LEU A 97 -20.64 0.28 -21.00
N GLY A 98 -19.93 -0.61 -21.68
CA GLY A 98 -18.86 -1.42 -21.07
C GLY A 98 -17.70 -0.59 -20.52
N LEU A 99 -17.27 0.42 -21.28
CA LEU A 99 -16.28 1.42 -20.85
C LEU A 99 -16.75 2.20 -19.62
N CYS A 100 -18.02 2.63 -19.60
CA CYS A 100 -18.60 3.33 -18.46
C CYS A 100 -18.59 2.45 -17.21
N LEU A 101 -18.96 1.17 -17.33
CA LEU A 101 -18.94 0.22 -16.23
C LEU A 101 -17.52 -0.01 -15.71
N LEU A 102 -16.55 -0.16 -16.61
CA LEU A 102 -15.14 -0.32 -16.26
C LEU A 102 -14.60 0.92 -15.52
N GLN A 103 -14.98 2.12 -15.96
CA GLN A 103 -14.60 3.37 -15.30
C GLN A 103 -15.21 3.48 -13.90
N LEU A 104 -16.47 3.06 -13.73
CA LEU A 104 -17.12 2.99 -12.42
C LEU A 104 -16.38 2.03 -11.47
N LEU A 105 -15.96 0.85 -11.96
CA LEU A 105 -15.17 -0.10 -11.17
C LEU A 105 -13.81 0.48 -10.78
N PHE A 106 -13.11 1.14 -11.72
CA PHE A 106 -11.84 1.81 -11.44
C PHE A 106 -12.01 2.91 -10.38
N LEU A 107 -13.07 3.73 -10.50
CA LEU A 107 -13.41 4.75 -9.52
C LEU A 107 -13.71 4.15 -8.14
N LEU A 108 -14.51 3.08 -8.09
CA LEU A 108 -14.80 2.37 -6.84
C LEU A 108 -13.50 1.85 -6.19
N GLY A 109 -12.62 1.25 -7.00
CA GLY A 109 -11.30 0.79 -6.55
C GLY A 109 -10.47 1.91 -5.96
N ALA A 110 -10.41 3.07 -6.62
CA ALA A 110 -9.72 4.26 -6.12
C ALA A 110 -10.33 4.77 -4.80
N ILE A 111 -11.66 4.80 -4.68
CA ILE A 111 -12.34 5.18 -3.44
C ILE A 111 -12.03 4.19 -2.31
N VAL A 112 -12.07 2.89 -2.56
CA VAL A 112 -11.73 1.87 -1.57
C VAL A 112 -10.28 1.99 -1.14
N LEU A 113 -9.35 2.19 -2.08
CA LEU A 113 -7.94 2.42 -1.78
C LEU A 113 -7.76 3.69 -0.96
N PHE A 114 -8.42 4.79 -1.30
CA PHE A 114 -8.38 6.03 -0.53
C PHE A 114 -8.92 5.84 0.88
N ARG A 115 -10.08 5.18 1.02
CA ARG A 115 -10.66 4.83 2.31
C ARG A 115 -9.74 3.92 3.11
N ARG A 116 -9.05 2.99 2.46
CA ARG A 116 -8.07 2.11 3.08
C ARG A 116 -6.85 2.92 3.53
N CYS A 117 -6.27 3.77 2.70
CA CYS A 117 -5.18 4.66 3.07
C CYS A 117 -5.55 5.56 4.25
N MET A 118 -6.74 6.17 4.22
CA MET A 118 -7.28 6.95 5.33
C MET A 118 -7.49 6.09 6.58
N HIS A 119 -8.02 4.87 6.43
CA HIS A 119 -8.19 3.94 7.54
C HIS A 119 -6.85 3.55 8.17
N TRP A 120 -5.83 3.31 7.35
CA TRP A 120 -4.47 2.96 7.78
C TRP A 120 -3.72 4.14 8.39
N ILE A 121 -3.95 5.36 7.90
CA ILE A 121 -3.43 6.58 8.53
C ILE A 121 -4.19 6.92 9.83
N SER A 122 -5.46 6.51 9.92
CA SER A 122 -6.31 6.76 11.10
C SER A 122 -6.19 5.68 12.19
N LEU A 123 -5.48 4.57 11.91
CA LEU A 123 -5.22 3.57 12.94
C LEU A 123 -4.28 4.17 14.01
N PRO A 124 -4.73 4.24 15.27
CA PRO A 124 -4.27 5.18 16.30
C PRO A 124 -2.86 4.91 16.87
N ALA A 125 -2.10 3.96 16.33
CA ALA A 125 -0.72 3.72 16.74
C ALA A 125 0.21 4.88 16.34
N THR A 126 -0.05 5.54 15.20
CA THR A 126 0.81 6.63 14.73
C THR A 126 0.57 7.96 15.44
N ARG A 127 -0.64 8.27 15.96
CA ARG A 127 -0.83 9.57 16.65
C ARG A 127 -0.10 9.67 17.99
N GLY A 128 -0.01 8.58 18.74
CA GLY A 128 0.70 8.54 20.02
C GLY A 128 2.22 8.69 19.85
N GLU A 129 2.81 7.91 18.93
CA GLU A 129 4.24 7.96 18.64
C GLU A 129 4.66 9.23 17.89
N TRP A 130 3.85 9.75 16.94
CA TRP A 130 4.16 11.00 16.25
C TRP A 130 4.11 12.20 17.18
N GLY A 131 3.18 12.22 18.13
CA GLY A 131 3.11 13.29 19.12
C GLY A 131 4.35 13.34 20.02
N GLY A 132 4.98 12.18 20.27
CA GLY A 132 6.26 12.05 20.98
C GLY A 132 7.43 12.50 20.10
N MET A 133 7.54 11.93 18.89
CA MET A 133 8.63 12.23 17.95
C MET A 133 8.68 13.71 17.54
N MET A 134 7.52 14.35 17.33
CA MET A 134 7.45 15.78 17.03
C MET A 134 7.95 16.64 18.21
N ARG A 135 7.58 16.28 19.45
CA ARG A 135 8.06 16.97 20.66
C ARG A 135 9.56 16.81 20.86
N ASP A 136 10.11 15.65 20.53
CA ASP A 136 11.55 15.41 20.62
C ASP A 136 12.33 16.15 19.53
N ILE A 137 11.78 16.31 18.32
CA ILE A 137 12.35 17.15 17.28
C ILE A 137 12.36 18.61 17.72
N LEU A 138 11.25 19.16 18.22
CA LEU A 138 11.20 20.54 18.72
C LEU A 138 12.22 20.78 19.85
N ARG A 139 12.32 19.87 20.82
CA ARG A 139 13.29 19.97 21.92
C ARG A 139 14.74 19.87 21.43
N THR A 140 15.01 19.08 20.40
CA THR A 140 16.35 18.96 19.81
C THR A 140 16.73 20.23 19.04
N SER A 141 15.80 20.82 18.29
CA SER A 141 16.00 22.09 17.61
C SER A 141 16.26 23.23 18.58
N ASP A 142 15.48 23.35 19.66
CA ASP A 142 15.72 24.38 20.69
C ASP A 142 17.10 24.23 21.35
N ARG A 143 17.53 22.99 21.63
CA ARG A 143 18.87 22.72 22.19
C ARG A 143 20.00 23.10 21.24
N GLN A 144 19.84 22.83 19.94
CA GLN A 144 20.82 23.22 18.93
C GLN A 144 20.92 24.74 18.79
N VAL A 145 19.79 25.45 18.79
CA VAL A 145 19.78 26.93 18.76
C VAL A 145 20.46 27.50 20.00
N ALA A 146 20.17 26.94 21.19
CA ALA A 146 20.80 27.38 22.44
C ALA A 146 22.31 27.06 22.52
N GLN A 147 22.76 25.95 21.94
CA GLN A 147 24.19 25.62 21.85
C GLN A 147 24.91 26.57 20.90
N ARG A 148 24.33 26.83 19.72
CA ARG A 148 24.90 27.73 18.73
C ARG A 148 25.08 29.16 19.26
N GLY A 149 24.11 29.67 20.02
CA GLY A 149 24.24 30.99 20.67
C GLY A 149 25.38 31.06 21.69
N ARG A 150 25.59 30.00 22.48
CA ARG A 150 26.71 29.95 23.46
C ARG A 150 28.08 29.82 22.81
N ASP A 151 28.16 29.10 21.69
CA ASP A 151 29.42 28.95 20.95
C ASP A 151 29.80 30.28 20.26
N GLU A 152 28.83 31.05 19.80
CA GLU A 152 29.03 32.41 19.27
C GLU A 152 29.46 33.41 20.37
N GLU A 153 28.87 33.36 21.57
CA GLU A 153 29.28 34.20 22.72
C GLU A 153 30.67 33.87 23.28
N ARG A 154 31.12 32.61 23.15
CA ARG A 154 32.45 32.18 23.64
C ARG A 154 33.58 32.48 22.65
N SER A 155 33.23 32.81 21.41
CA SER A 155 34.15 33.12 20.32
C SER A 155 34.33 34.63 20.09
N ALA A 156 33.60 35.45 20.85
CA ALA A 156 33.69 36.91 20.88
C ALA A 156 34.49 37.38 22.12
#